data_AF-A0A3C1KS83-F1
#
_entry.id   AF-A0A3C1KS83-F1
#
_cell.length_a   1.000
_cell.length_b   1.000
_cell.length_c   1.000
_cell.angle_alpha   90.00
_cell.angle_beta   90.00
_cell.angle_gamma   90.00
#
_symmetry.space_group_name_H-M   'P 1'
#
loop_
_entity.id
_entity.type
_entity.pdbx_description
1 polymer ?
#
loop_
_entity_poly.entity_id
_entity_poly.type
_entity_poly.pdbx_seq_one_letter_code
_entity_poly.pdbx_strand_id
1 'polypeptide(L)'
;GRLRSQDARVFLLNTAAGHNFDRLRLQFHMLPANTYNYGAELLPPGQMRRGDYVLTLGAMPQIQYVPQQKILSDGHHAYRARLVDSHARGNLYLLSGYLGVPTTP
;
A
#
# COMPACT_ATOMS: atom_id res chain seq x y z
N GLY A 1 5.12 -15.83 -1.37
CA GLY A 1 3.82 -16.46 -1.68
C GLY A 1 3.25 -15.86 -2.94
N ARG A 2 2.64 -16.66 -3.83
CA ARG A 2 1.99 -16.16 -5.06
C ARG A 2 0.82 -15.23 -4.69
N LEU A 3 0.67 -14.12 -5.41
CA LEU A 3 -0.49 -13.24 -5.30
C LEU A 3 -1.77 -14.06 -5.56
N ARG A 4 -2.83 -13.81 -4.79
CA ARG A 4 -4.02 -14.69 -4.77
C ARG A 4 -4.92 -14.57 -6.01
N SER A 5 -4.65 -13.65 -6.93
CA SER A 5 -5.43 -13.42 -8.15
C SER A 5 -4.50 -13.09 -9.33
N GLN A 6 -4.90 -13.48 -10.54
CA GLN A 6 -4.23 -13.07 -11.79
C GLN A 6 -4.35 -11.54 -12.02
N ASP A 7 -5.36 -10.89 -11.43
CA ASP A 7 -5.57 -9.44 -11.51
C ASP A 7 -5.05 -8.68 -10.29
N ALA A 8 -4.23 -9.32 -9.46
CA ALA A 8 -3.70 -8.70 -8.26
C ALA A 8 -2.77 -7.54 -8.62
N ARG A 9 -3.18 -6.32 -8.30
CA ARG A 9 -2.39 -5.10 -8.47
C ARG A 9 -1.63 -4.81 -7.19
N VAL A 10 -0.39 -4.38 -7.33
CA VAL A 10 0.44 -3.91 -6.22
C VAL A 10 0.72 -2.43 -6.42
N PHE A 11 0.39 -1.65 -5.40
CA PHE A 11 0.70 -0.23 -5.28
C PHE A 11 1.92 -0.09 -4.36
N LEU A 12 3.05 0.33 -4.92
CA LEU A 12 4.29 0.55 -4.18
C LEU A 12 4.36 2.00 -3.72
N LEU A 13 4.32 2.22 -2.41
CA LEU A 13 4.42 3.53 -1.77
C LEU A 13 5.80 3.68 -1.09
N ASN A 14 6.38 4.88 -1.16
CA ASN A 14 7.69 5.21 -0.57
C ASN A 14 7.82 6.72 -0.34
N THR A 15 8.54 7.13 0.71
CA THR A 15 8.80 8.53 1.08
C THR A 15 9.93 9.20 0.30
N ALA A 16 10.80 8.45 -0.39
CA ALA A 16 11.99 9.01 -1.03
C ALA A 16 11.76 9.49 -2.48
N ALA A 17 12.05 10.77 -2.73
CA ALA A 17 12.29 11.31 -4.08
C ALA A 17 13.65 10.83 -4.63
N GLY A 18 13.75 10.58 -5.95
CA GLY A 18 15.00 10.18 -6.62
C GLY A 18 15.14 8.67 -6.92
N HIS A 19 16.33 8.23 -7.32
CA HIS A 19 16.64 6.83 -7.66
C HIS A 19 17.07 6.04 -6.41
N ASN A 20 16.10 5.40 -5.74
CA ASN A 20 16.39 4.49 -4.65
C ASN A 20 16.58 3.06 -5.19
N PHE A 21 17.78 2.49 -5.07
CA PHE A 21 18.14 1.19 -5.62
C PHE A 21 17.21 0.06 -5.18
N ASP A 22 16.86 0.03 -3.89
CA ASP A 22 15.95 -1.00 -3.34
C ASP A 22 14.55 -0.89 -3.94
N ARG A 23 14.06 0.34 -4.14
CA ARG A 23 12.77 0.58 -4.81
C ARG A 23 12.78 0.05 -6.24
N LEU A 24 13.81 0.38 -7.02
CA LEU A 24 13.93 -0.02 -8.42
C LEU A 24 14.03 -1.54 -8.55
N ARG A 25 14.85 -2.18 -7.72
CA ARG A 25 14.96 -3.64 -7.67
C ARG A 25 13.64 -4.31 -7.30
N LEU A 26 12.94 -3.79 -6.30
CA LEU A 26 11.65 -4.32 -5.87
C LEU A 26 10.60 -4.16 -6.97
N GLN A 27 10.55 -3.01 -7.64
CA GLN A 27 9.67 -2.77 -8.78
C GLN A 27 9.83 -3.83 -9.87
N PHE A 28 11.08 -4.15 -10.24
CA PHE A 28 11.36 -5.17 -11.25
C PHE A 28 10.77 -6.54 -10.88
N HIS A 29 10.91 -6.95 -9.62
CA HIS A 29 10.39 -8.24 -9.13
C HIS A 29 8.85 -8.30 -9.03
N MET A 30 8.17 -7.17 -9.09
CA MET A 30 6.70 -7.10 -9.00
C MET A 30 6.01 -6.97 -10.36
N LEU A 31 6.74 -6.97 -11.47
CA LEU A 31 6.12 -6.95 -12.79
C LEU A 31 5.36 -8.26 -13.07
N PRO A 32 4.18 -8.21 -13.72
CA PRO A 32 3.48 -7.03 -14.23
C PRO A 32 2.53 -6.37 -13.21
N ALA A 33 2.41 -6.93 -12.00
CA ALA A 33 1.43 -6.52 -11.00
C ALA A 33 1.62 -5.08 -10.47
N ASN A 34 2.82 -4.51 -10.58
CA ASN A 34 3.11 -3.15 -10.12
C ASN A 34 2.38 -2.10 -10.99
N THR A 35 1.25 -1.60 -10.51
CA THR A 35 0.38 -0.67 -11.26
C THR A 35 0.66 0.79 -10.89
N TYR A 36 1.36 1.04 -9.79
CA TYR A 36 1.63 2.38 -9.27
C TYR A 36 2.89 2.37 -8.41
N ASN A 37 3.90 3.17 -8.79
CA ASN A 37 5.25 3.10 -8.22
C ASN A 37 5.79 4.44 -7.69
N TYR A 38 4.93 5.39 -7.37
CA TYR A 38 5.33 6.73 -6.92
C TYR A 38 4.39 7.28 -5.86
N GLY A 39 4.92 8.08 -4.94
CA GLY A 39 4.12 8.78 -3.94
C GLY A 39 4.13 8.14 -2.56
N ALA A 40 3.75 8.97 -1.61
CA ALA A 40 3.78 8.71 -0.19
C ALA A 40 2.36 8.46 0.38
N GLU A 41 1.35 8.50 -0.48
CA GLU A 41 -0.06 8.63 -0.15
C GLU A 41 -0.87 7.46 -0.73
N LEU A 42 -1.98 7.14 -0.09
CA LEU A 42 -3.00 6.25 -0.60
C LEU A 42 -3.78 6.97 -1.70
N LEU A 43 -4.26 6.24 -2.69
CA LEU A 43 -5.02 6.81 -3.80
C LEU A 43 -6.53 6.79 -3.49
N PRO A 44 -7.33 7.66 -4.15
CA PRO A 44 -8.78 7.63 -4.01
C PRO A 44 -9.41 6.33 -4.53
N PRO A 45 -10.68 6.04 -4.15
CA PRO A 45 -11.41 4.88 -4.64
C PRO A 45 -11.51 4.90 -6.17
N GLY A 46 -11.42 3.73 -6.79
CA GLY A 46 -11.43 3.56 -8.24
C GLY A 46 -10.02 3.43 -8.83
N GLN A 47 -9.04 4.11 -8.24
CA GLN A 47 -7.63 3.83 -8.52
C GLN A 47 -7.16 2.61 -7.72
N MET A 48 -7.35 2.66 -6.40
CA MET A 48 -7.24 1.50 -5.51
C MET A 48 -8.61 0.85 -5.30
N ARG A 49 -8.66 -0.48 -5.32
CA ARG A 49 -9.89 -1.27 -5.17
C ARG A 49 -9.69 -2.45 -4.24
N ARG A 50 -10.81 -3.06 -3.84
CA ARG A 50 -10.83 -4.33 -3.10
C ARG A 50 -10.01 -5.39 -3.83
N GLY A 51 -9.14 -6.09 -3.12
CA GLY A 51 -8.27 -7.13 -3.68
C GLY A 51 -6.90 -6.63 -4.11
N ASP A 52 -6.69 -5.31 -4.19
CA ASP A 52 -5.37 -4.75 -4.44
C ASP A 52 -4.48 -4.86 -3.20
N TYR A 53 -3.18 -4.88 -3.46
CA TYR A 53 -2.15 -4.87 -2.44
C TYR A 53 -1.50 -3.50 -2.35
N VAL A 54 -1.24 -3.03 -1.12
CA VAL A 54 -0.43 -1.84 -0.87
C VAL A 54 0.86 -2.30 -0.21
N LEU A 55 2.00 -1.97 -0.81
CA LEU A 55 3.33 -2.25 -0.30
C LEU A 55 3.99 -0.94 0.09
N THR A 56 4.17 -0.72 1.39
CA THR A 56 4.93 0.42 1.91
C THR A 56 6.39 0.03 2.03
N LEU A 57 7.29 0.78 1.42
CA LEU A 57 8.74 0.55 1.49
C LEU A 57 9.41 1.62 2.34
N GLY A 58 10.17 1.20 3.35
CA GLY A 58 10.83 2.07 4.32
C GLY A 58 9.88 2.59 5.40
N ALA A 59 10.36 3.56 6.18
CA ALA A 59 9.56 4.27 7.15
C ALA A 59 8.58 5.21 6.43
N MET A 60 7.28 4.99 6.63
CA MET A 60 6.20 5.80 6.07
C MET A 60 5.36 6.39 7.20
N PRO A 61 5.84 7.44 7.89
CA PRO A 61 5.18 7.99 9.09
C PRO A 61 3.77 8.50 8.83
N GLN A 62 3.47 8.94 7.60
CA GLN A 62 2.14 9.34 7.18
C GLN A 62 1.18 8.15 7.03
N ILE A 63 1.68 6.94 6.75
CA ILE A 63 0.85 5.74 6.63
C ILE A 63 0.68 5.10 8.00
N GLN A 64 -0.56 5.12 8.49
CA GLN A 64 -0.94 4.54 9.76
C GLN A 64 -1.82 3.31 9.54
N TYR A 65 -1.47 2.21 10.20
CA TYR A 65 -2.29 1.02 10.25
C TYR A 65 -2.77 0.78 11.68
N VAL A 66 -4.08 0.66 11.87
CA VAL A 66 -4.73 0.34 13.15
C VAL A 66 -5.16 -1.13 13.13
N PRO A 67 -4.37 -2.07 13.70
CA PRO A 67 -4.60 -3.51 13.52
C PRO A 67 -5.95 -4.00 14.04
N GLN A 68 -6.40 -3.45 15.17
CA GLN A 68 -7.66 -3.82 15.82
C GLN A 68 -8.85 -3.49 14.94
N GLN A 69 -8.79 -2.35 14.23
CA GLN A 69 -9.84 -1.87 13.35
C GLN A 69 -9.67 -2.35 11.90
N LYS A 70 -8.49 -2.88 11.56
CA LYS A 70 -8.09 -3.27 10.20
C LYS A 70 -8.21 -2.10 9.23
N ILE A 71 -7.72 -0.93 9.66
CA ILE A 71 -7.77 0.31 8.89
C ILE A 71 -6.35 0.74 8.53
N LEU A 72 -6.12 0.99 7.24
CA LEU A 72 -4.93 1.66 6.71
C LEU A 72 -5.33 3.07 6.29
N SER A 73 -4.59 4.07 6.72
CA SER A 73 -4.89 5.48 6.49
C SER A 73 -3.62 6.26 6.21
N ASP A 74 -3.71 7.32 5.42
CA ASP A 74 -2.65 8.33 5.23
C ASP A 74 -3.04 9.72 5.74
N GLY A 75 -4.20 9.85 6.41
CA GLY A 75 -4.79 11.13 6.82
C GLY A 75 -5.74 11.75 5.80
N HIS A 76 -5.65 11.38 4.52
CA HIS A 76 -6.51 11.86 3.44
C HIS A 76 -7.50 10.78 2.96
N HIS A 77 -7.07 9.54 2.99
CA HIS A 77 -7.82 8.37 2.56
C HIS A 77 -7.69 7.26 3.60
N ALA A 78 -8.79 6.57 3.87
CA ALA A 78 -8.81 5.38 4.72
C ALA A 78 -9.36 4.17 3.96
N TYR A 79 -8.75 3.01 4.17
CA TYR A 79 -9.17 1.73 3.62
C TYR A 79 -9.28 0.67 4.70
N ARG A 80 -10.28 -0.21 4.60
CA ARG A 80 -10.22 -1.50 5.30
C ARG A 80 -9.12 -2.34 4.66
N ALA A 81 -8.14 -2.72 5.45
CA ALA A 81 -7.00 -3.49 4.98
C ALA A 81 -6.61 -4.56 6.00
N ARG A 82 -6.09 -5.69 5.52
CA ARG A 82 -5.46 -6.70 6.36
C ARG A 82 -3.95 -6.65 6.13
N LEU A 83 -3.18 -6.51 7.20
CA LEU A 83 -1.73 -6.76 7.14
C LEU A 83 -1.48 -8.21 6.70
N VAL A 84 -0.80 -8.37 5.58
CA VAL A 84 -0.45 -9.66 4.98
C VAL A 84 0.94 -10.09 5.43
N ASP A 85 1.88 -9.14 5.44
CA ASP A 85 3.27 -9.38 5.83
C ASP A 85 3.89 -8.11 6.40
N SER A 86 4.85 -8.27 7.30
CA SER A 86 5.57 -7.18 7.95
C SER A 86 7.06 -7.52 8.06
N HIS A 87 7.90 -6.57 7.65
CA HIS A 87 9.33 -6.72 7.64
C HIS A 87 9.99 -5.40 8.09
N ALA A 88 11.22 -5.48 8.58
CA ALA A 88 12.03 -4.29 8.93
C ALA A 88 12.19 -3.25 7.80
N ARG A 89 11.85 -3.60 6.56
CA ARG A 89 11.98 -2.75 5.37
C ARG A 89 10.63 -2.28 4.83
N GLY A 90 9.51 -2.75 5.37
CA GLY A 90 8.20 -2.43 4.80
C GLY A 90 7.11 -3.40 5.21
N ASN A 91 5.88 -3.07 4.81
CA ASN A 91 4.69 -3.81 5.15
C ASN A 91 3.83 -4.02 3.90
N LEU A 92 3.17 -5.17 3.83
CA LEU A 92 2.25 -5.52 2.76
C LEU A 92 0.84 -5.62 3.31
N TYR A 93 -0.10 -4.90 2.69
CA TYR A 93 -1.50 -4.88 3.06
C TYR A 93 -2.37 -5.37 1.90
N LEU A 94 -3.48 -6.03 2.22
CA LEU A 94 -4.53 -6.39 1.26
C LEU A 94 -5.77 -5.54 1.52
N LEU A 95 -6.20 -4.79 0.51
CA LEU A 95 -7.38 -3.93 0.60
C LEU A 95 -8.68 -4.73 0.49
N SER A 96 -9.68 -4.33 1.28
CA SER A 96 -11.00 -4.98 1.33
C SER A 96 -12.18 -4.02 1.13
N GLY A 97 -11.93 -2.70 1.20
CA GLY A 97 -12.91 -1.65 0.89
C GLY A 97 -12.39 -0.25 1.26
N TYR A 98 -12.93 0.79 0.62
CA TYR A 98 -12.65 2.20 0.95
C TYR A 98 -13.57 2.66 2.10
N LEU A 99 -13.06 3.54 2.97
CA LEU A 99 -13.77 4.06 4.13
C LEU A 99 -14.04 5.57 4.06
N GLY A 100 -13.48 6.29 3.09
CA GLY A 100 -13.61 7.74 3.00
C GLY A 100 -12.36 8.49 3.43
N VAL A 101 -12.53 9.76 3.74
CA VAL A 101 -11.53 10.59 4.42
C VAL A 101 -11.60 10.25 5.92
N PRO A 102 -10.47 10.05 6.61
CA PRO A 102 -10.49 9.82 8.05
C PRO A 102 -11.20 10.99 8.75
N THR A 103 -12.35 10.72 9.36
CA THR A 103 -12.94 11.68 10.31
C THR A 103 -12.20 11.49 11.62
N THR A 104 -11.25 12.38 11.90
CA THR A 104 -10.76 12.54 13.28
C THR A 104 -11.98 12.81 14.17
N PRO A 105 -12.11 12.16 15.34
CA PRO A 105 -12.90 12.75 16.40
C PRO A 105 -12.33 14.12 16.79
#